data_AF-A0A7W5GB78-F1
#
_entry.id   AF-A0A7W5GB78-F1
#
_cell.length_a   1.000
_cell.length_b   1.000
_cell.length_c   1.000
_cell.angle_alpha   90.00
_cell.angle_beta   90.00
_cell.angle_gamma   90.00
#
_symmetry.space_group_name_H-M   'P 1'
#
loop_
_entity.id
_entity.type
_entity.pdbx_description
1 polymer ?
#
loop_
_entity_poly.entity_id
_entity_poly.type
_entity_poly.pdbx_seq_one_letter_code
_entity_poly.pdbx_strand_id
1 'polypeptide(L)'
;MRIRTYAICLYIILIYWISSHFPSMHALFFPTLGAFSLLFISRPFEKAEVRKIAFGAVISSIVGSISVYIHPGVISLLLTLVIVISFINTFKWNAPPILAVSLIPFFTQPSLLWVIPLSVCISLLGLLVTLSAAAFVEKKFGALTLFLKRGVKAESDSAL
;
A
#
# COMPACT_ATOMS: atom_id res chain seq x y z
N MET A 1 17.88 0.21 11.30
CA MET A 1 16.70 -0.12 10.46
C MET A 1 15.51 0.69 10.94
N ARG A 2 14.72 1.27 10.03
CA ARG A 2 13.56 2.10 10.39
C ARG A 2 12.45 1.22 10.98
N ILE A 3 11.76 1.68 12.02
CA ILE A 3 10.64 0.96 12.66
C ILE A 3 9.56 0.63 11.61
N ARG A 4 9.45 1.47 10.58
CA ARG A 4 8.60 1.24 9.39
C ARG A 4 8.88 -0.08 8.67
N THR A 5 10.13 -0.50 8.53
CA THR A 5 10.46 -1.77 7.84
C THR A 5 9.89 -2.95 8.62
N TYR A 6 10.09 -2.97 9.94
CA TYR A 6 9.53 -4.02 10.79
C TYR A 6 8.00 -4.01 10.80
N ALA A 7 7.39 -2.82 10.82
CA ALA A 7 5.94 -2.67 10.75
C ALA A 7 5.36 -3.23 9.43
N ILE A 8 6.03 -2.98 8.28
CA ILE A 8 5.65 -3.58 7.00
C ILE A 8 5.80 -5.09 7.02
N CYS A 9 6.94 -5.61 7.50
CA CYS A 9 7.16 -7.05 7.55
C CYS A 9 6.09 -7.73 8.40
N LEU A 10 5.76 -7.17 9.57
CA LEU A 10 4.70 -7.67 10.44
C LEU A 10 3.33 -7.59 9.75
N TYR A 11 3.02 -6.49 9.06
CA TYR A 11 1.79 -6.34 8.29
C TYR A 11 1.66 -7.40 7.19
N ILE A 12 2.72 -7.65 6.43
CA ILE A 12 2.74 -8.66 5.37
C ILE A 12 2.52 -10.06 5.97
N ILE A 13 3.17 -10.39 7.08
CA ILE A 13 2.97 -11.66 7.80
C ILE A 13 1.52 -11.80 8.26
N LEU A 14 0.93 -10.74 8.82
CA LEU A 14 -0.45 -10.72 9.29
C LEU A 14 -1.44 -10.93 8.14
N ILE A 15 -1.28 -10.20 7.04
CA ILE A 15 -2.10 -10.37 5.83
C ILE A 15 -1.92 -11.77 5.24
N TYR A 16 -0.71 -12.33 5.26
CA TYR A 16 -0.46 -13.71 4.84
C TYR A 16 -1.18 -14.73 5.69
N TRP A 17 -1.10 -14.57 6.99
CA TRP A 17 -1.82 -15.43 7.92
C TRP A 17 -3.34 -15.34 7.73
N ILE A 18 -3.90 -14.15 7.52
CA ILE A 18 -5.33 -14.01 7.19
C ILE A 18 -5.64 -14.66 5.85
N SER A 19 -4.79 -14.45 4.85
CA SER A 19 -5.00 -14.97 3.50
C SER A 19 -4.86 -16.48 3.42
N SER A 20 -4.10 -17.14 4.30
CA SER A 20 -4.01 -18.60 4.32
C SER A 20 -5.32 -19.28 4.73
N HIS A 21 -6.20 -18.54 5.41
CA HIS A 21 -7.56 -18.98 5.71
C HIS A 21 -8.54 -18.74 4.55
N PHE A 22 -8.18 -17.89 3.57
CA PHE A 22 -9.02 -17.51 2.43
C PHE A 22 -8.23 -17.55 1.11
N PRO A 23 -8.18 -18.69 0.40
CA PRO A 23 -7.30 -18.90 -0.77
C PRO A 23 -7.44 -17.85 -1.88
N SER A 24 -8.67 -17.35 -2.10
CA SER A 24 -8.98 -16.32 -3.08
C SER A 24 -8.24 -14.99 -2.84
N MET A 25 -7.73 -14.77 -1.63
CA MET A 25 -7.02 -13.55 -1.24
C MET A 25 -5.51 -13.59 -1.54
N HIS A 26 -4.93 -14.76 -1.87
CA HIS A 26 -3.49 -14.87 -2.14
C HIS A 26 -3.06 -14.09 -3.39
N ALA A 27 -3.82 -14.22 -4.47
CA ALA A 27 -3.53 -13.49 -5.71
C ALA A 27 -3.79 -11.98 -5.60
N LEU A 28 -4.61 -11.58 -4.63
CA LEU A 28 -4.96 -10.18 -4.35
C LEU A 28 -3.86 -9.41 -3.60
N PHE A 29 -3.14 -10.08 -2.71
CA PHE A 29 -2.29 -9.40 -1.73
C PHE A 29 -0.80 -9.52 -1.99
N PHE A 30 -0.26 -10.64 -2.47
CA PHE A 30 1.18 -10.85 -2.30
C PHE A 30 2.10 -10.05 -3.24
N PRO A 31 1.86 -10.00 -4.56
CA PRO A 31 2.76 -9.26 -5.46
C PRO A 31 2.60 -7.74 -5.36
N THR A 32 1.35 -7.27 -5.34
CA THR A 32 1.03 -5.83 -5.43
C THR A 32 1.19 -5.11 -4.10
N LEU A 33 0.76 -5.71 -2.99
CA LEU A 33 0.87 -5.11 -1.66
C LEU A 33 2.34 -5.03 -1.21
N GLY A 34 3.13 -6.07 -1.52
CA GLY A 34 4.59 -6.03 -1.36
C GLY A 34 5.20 -4.84 -2.10
N ALA A 35 4.83 -4.64 -3.36
CA ALA A 35 5.32 -3.51 -4.16
C ALA A 35 4.85 -2.14 -3.61
N PHE A 36 3.59 -2.00 -3.17
CA PHE A 36 3.12 -0.78 -2.49
C PHE A 36 3.89 -0.51 -1.19
N SER A 37 4.16 -1.54 -0.40
CA SER A 37 4.88 -1.39 0.86
C SER A 37 6.29 -0.85 0.66
N LEU A 38 7.01 -1.38 -0.34
CA LEU A 38 8.33 -0.88 -0.73
C LEU A 38 8.28 0.53 -1.34
N LEU A 39 7.24 0.84 -2.12
CA LEU A 39 7.05 2.18 -2.68
C LEU A 39 6.86 3.21 -1.56
N PHE A 40 6.03 2.91 -0.56
CA PHE A 40 5.75 3.83 0.54
C PHE A 40 6.92 3.98 1.51
N ILE A 41 7.76 2.96 1.70
CA ILE A 41 8.95 3.13 2.56
C ILE A 41 10.07 3.93 1.89
N SER A 42 10.17 3.83 0.56
CA SER A 42 11.25 4.45 -0.22
C SER A 42 10.99 5.92 -0.53
N ARG A 43 9.73 6.36 -0.53
CA ARG A 43 9.36 7.76 -0.79
C ARG A 43 9.15 8.57 0.50
N PRO A 44 9.45 9.88 0.49
CA PRO A 44 9.03 10.77 1.56
C PRO A 44 7.50 10.73 1.68
N PHE A 45 7.02 10.56 2.92
CA PHE A 45 5.62 10.30 3.24
C PHE A 45 4.77 11.58 3.11
N GLU A 46 4.65 12.13 1.90
CA GLU A 46 3.68 13.18 1.64
C GLU A 46 2.28 12.57 1.59
N LYS A 47 1.47 12.90 2.62
CA LYS A 47 0.10 12.36 2.78
C LYS A 47 -0.75 12.55 1.52
N ALA A 48 -0.54 13.64 0.79
CA ALA A 48 -1.26 13.94 -0.45
C ALA A 48 -0.93 12.94 -1.57
N GLU A 49 0.36 12.64 -1.78
CA GLU A 49 0.83 11.70 -2.80
C GLU A 49 0.40 10.27 -2.49
N VAL A 50 0.54 9.87 -1.21
CA VAL A 50 0.11 8.55 -0.74
C VAL A 50 -1.39 8.32 -0.98
N ARG A 51 -2.22 9.34 -0.70
CA ARG A 51 -3.66 9.28 -0.96
C ARG A 51 -3.98 9.18 -2.45
N LYS A 52 -3.27 9.92 -3.32
CA LYS A 52 -3.44 9.82 -4.78
C LYS A 52 -3.13 8.42 -5.28
N ILE A 53 -2.04 7.83 -4.81
CA ILE A 53 -1.62 6.47 -5.20
C ILE A 53 -2.64 5.44 -4.73
N ALA A 54 -3.10 5.52 -3.48
CA ALA A 54 -4.10 4.62 -2.95
C ALA A 54 -5.43 4.73 -3.71
N PHE A 55 -5.89 5.95 -3.99
CA PHE A 55 -7.09 6.20 -4.78
C PHE A 55 -6.96 5.65 -6.20
N GLY A 56 -5.82 5.92 -6.85
CA GLY A 56 -5.52 5.40 -8.19
C GLY A 56 -5.56 3.88 -8.24
N ALA A 57 -4.97 3.20 -7.24
CA ALA A 57 -5.00 1.75 -7.14
C ALA A 57 -6.44 1.19 -7.05
N VAL A 58 -7.31 1.82 -6.24
CA VAL A 58 -8.72 1.40 -6.12
C VAL A 58 -9.46 1.63 -7.44
N ILE A 59 -9.33 2.80 -8.06
CA ILE A 59 -9.98 3.09 -9.36
C ILE A 59 -9.49 2.11 -10.43
N SER A 60 -8.19 1.86 -10.52
CA SER A 60 -7.61 0.90 -11.46
C SER A 60 -8.12 -0.53 -11.22
N SER A 61 -8.32 -0.94 -9.96
CA SER A 61 -8.94 -2.24 -9.64
C SER A 61 -10.39 -2.33 -10.11
N ILE A 62 -11.15 -1.24 -10.04
CA ILE A 62 -12.54 -1.16 -10.52
C ILE A 62 -12.56 -1.28 -12.04
N VAL A 63 -11.71 -0.53 -12.75
CA VAL A 63 -11.61 -0.60 -14.22
C VAL A 63 -11.28 -2.03 -14.66
N GLY A 64 -10.29 -2.67 -14.04
CA GLY A 64 -9.94 -4.07 -14.34
C GLY A 64 -11.10 -5.04 -14.07
N SER A 65 -11.82 -4.85 -12.96
CA SER A 65 -12.94 -5.73 -12.59
C SER A 65 -14.12 -5.58 -13.55
N ILE A 66 -14.44 -4.36 -13.97
CA ILE A 66 -15.46 -4.08 -14.99
C ILE A 66 -15.07 -4.69 -16.34
N SER A 67 -13.83 -4.50 -16.78
CA SER A 67 -13.35 -5.05 -18.05
C SER A 67 -13.44 -6.58 -18.09
N VAL A 68 -13.04 -7.27 -17.02
CA VAL A 68 -13.15 -8.73 -16.92
C VAL A 68 -14.60 -9.19 -16.89
N TYR A 69 -15.46 -8.48 -16.16
CA TYR A 69 -16.89 -8.81 -16.08
C TYR A 69 -17.59 -8.70 -17.43
N ILE A 70 -17.23 -7.71 -18.25
CA ILE A 70 -17.78 -7.55 -19.62
C ILE A 70 -17.26 -8.66 -20.53
N HIS A 71 -15.93 -8.86 -20.56
CA HIS A 71 -15.32 -9.89 -21.39
C HIS A 71 -13.92 -10.28 -20.87
N PRO A 72 -13.73 -11.52 -20.38
CA PRO A 72 -12.41 -12.00 -19.99
C PRO A 72 -11.60 -12.41 -21.24
N GLY A 73 -10.93 -11.45 -21.88
CA GLY A 73 -10.13 -11.72 -23.08
C GLY A 73 -8.98 -10.73 -23.30
N VAL A 74 -8.07 -11.07 -24.22
CA VAL A 74 -6.85 -10.30 -24.51
C VAL A 74 -7.17 -8.86 -24.93
N ILE A 75 -8.23 -8.65 -25.71
CA ILE A 75 -8.66 -7.31 -26.14
C ILE A 75 -9.14 -6.47 -24.95
N SER A 76 -9.89 -7.08 -24.03
CA SER A 76 -10.33 -6.41 -22.79
C SER A 76 -9.14 -6.04 -21.91
N LEU A 77 -8.15 -6.94 -21.80
CA LEU A 77 -6.90 -6.69 -21.09
C LEU A 77 -6.12 -5.52 -21.70
N LEU A 78 -5.98 -5.49 -23.04
CA LEU A 78 -5.34 -4.39 -23.75
C LEU A 78 -6.05 -3.06 -23.47
N LEU A 79 -7.38 -3.05 -23.53
CA LEU A 79 -8.17 -1.86 -23.25
C LEU A 79 -8.00 -1.39 -21.80
N THR A 80 -8.02 -2.31 -20.83
CA THR A 80 -7.74 -1.99 -19.42
C THR A 80 -6.36 -1.35 -19.26
N LEU A 81 -5.32 -1.91 -19.89
CA LEU A 81 -3.97 -1.35 -19.85
C LEU A 81 -3.95 0.07 -20.41
N VAL A 82 -4.53 0.31 -21.59
CA VAL A 82 -4.58 1.63 -22.22
C VAL A 82 -5.32 2.65 -21.34
N ILE A 83 -6.46 2.28 -20.77
CA ILE A 83 -7.25 3.15 -19.90
C ILE A 83 -6.47 3.48 -18.62
N VAL A 84 -5.90 2.47 -17.97
CA VAL A 84 -5.20 2.64 -16.69
C VAL A 84 -3.89 3.40 -16.87
N ILE A 85 -3.13 3.14 -17.94
CA ILE A 85 -1.93 3.91 -18.28
C ILE A 85 -2.31 5.37 -18.58
N SER A 86 -3.40 5.60 -19.32
CA SER A 86 -3.92 6.95 -19.54
C SER A 86 -4.24 7.65 -18.22
N PHE A 87 -4.94 6.99 -17.30
CA PHE A 87 -5.22 7.56 -15.98
C PHE A 87 -3.96 7.82 -15.15
N ILE A 88 -3.01 6.89 -15.15
CA ILE A 88 -1.72 7.06 -14.47
C ILE A 88 -1.02 8.32 -14.97
N ASN A 89 -0.98 8.54 -16.29
CA ASN A 89 -0.34 9.70 -16.90
C ASN A 89 -1.13 11.00 -16.67
N THR A 90 -2.45 10.99 -16.84
CA THR A 90 -3.31 12.18 -16.68
C THR A 90 -3.36 12.67 -15.24
N PHE A 91 -3.57 11.76 -14.28
CA PHE A 91 -3.67 12.11 -12.86
C PHE A 91 -2.32 12.08 -12.13
N LYS A 92 -1.25 11.78 -12.86
CA LYS A 92 0.13 11.67 -12.33
C LYS A 92 0.22 10.69 -11.15
N TRP A 93 -0.47 9.56 -11.25
CA TRP A 93 -0.38 8.49 -10.26
C TRP A 93 0.94 7.72 -10.47
N ASN A 94 2.06 8.34 -10.11
CA ASN A 94 3.44 7.88 -10.39
C ASN A 94 3.84 6.62 -9.59
N ALA A 95 3.07 5.54 -9.69
CA ALA A 95 3.24 4.30 -8.95
C ALA A 95 3.01 3.07 -9.86
N PRO A 96 4.08 2.35 -10.26
CA PRO A 96 3.99 1.11 -11.05
C PRO A 96 3.01 0.05 -10.48
N PRO A 97 2.87 -0.12 -9.14
CA PRO A 97 1.93 -1.10 -8.59
C PRO A 97 0.46 -0.88 -8.97
N ILE A 98 0.05 0.33 -9.36
CA ILE A 98 -1.33 0.65 -9.76
C ILE A 98 -1.74 -0.16 -11.01
N LEU A 99 -0.84 -0.26 -11.99
CA LEU A 99 -1.09 -1.04 -13.20
C LEU A 99 -1.23 -2.53 -12.87
N ALA A 100 -0.39 -3.05 -11.98
CA ALA A 100 -0.47 -4.45 -11.56
C ALA A 100 -1.83 -4.76 -10.88
N VAL A 101 -2.36 -3.82 -10.10
CA VAL A 101 -3.66 -3.96 -9.44
C VAL A 101 -4.82 -4.08 -10.42
N SER A 102 -4.82 -3.34 -11.54
CA SER A 102 -5.89 -3.47 -12.54
C SER A 102 -5.88 -4.82 -13.27
N LEU A 103 -4.77 -5.56 -13.21
CA LEU A 103 -4.64 -6.85 -13.86
C LEU A 103 -5.06 -8.01 -12.97
N ILE A 104 -5.13 -7.82 -11.65
CA ILE A 104 -5.54 -8.88 -10.70
C ILE A 104 -6.86 -9.57 -11.10
N PRO A 105 -7.93 -8.85 -11.51
CA PRO A 105 -9.20 -9.49 -11.89
C PRO A 105 -9.05 -10.46 -13.07
N PHE A 106 -8.13 -10.22 -14.01
CA PHE A 106 -7.92 -11.08 -15.18
C PHE A 106 -7.34 -12.45 -14.80
N PHE A 107 -6.60 -12.52 -13.69
CA PHE A 107 -5.96 -13.74 -13.21
C PHE A 107 -6.77 -14.46 -12.12
N THR A 108 -7.67 -13.75 -11.44
CA THR A 108 -8.43 -14.28 -10.30
C THR A 108 -9.87 -14.66 -10.64
N GLN A 109 -10.44 -14.09 -11.71
CA GLN A 109 -11.80 -14.35 -12.19
C GLN A 109 -12.83 -14.46 -11.05
N PRO A 110 -12.95 -13.43 -10.20
CA PRO A 110 -13.86 -13.46 -9.06
C PRO A 110 -15.32 -13.54 -9.54
N SER A 111 -16.15 -14.29 -8.82
CA SER A 111 -17.61 -14.38 -9.09
C SER A 111 -18.35 -13.06 -8.87
N LEU A 112 -17.78 -12.17 -8.03
CA LEU A 112 -18.36 -10.90 -7.62
C LEU A 112 -17.43 -9.74 -8.00
N LEU A 113 -17.96 -8.78 -8.76
CA LEU A 113 -17.23 -7.62 -9.28
C LEU A 113 -16.55 -6.79 -8.16
N TRP A 114 -17.15 -6.74 -6.98
CA TRP A 114 -16.70 -5.91 -5.85
C TRP A 114 -15.61 -6.54 -4.98
N VAL A 115 -15.34 -7.84 -5.10
CA VAL A 115 -14.40 -8.53 -4.20
C VAL A 115 -12.99 -7.96 -4.36
N ILE A 116 -12.54 -7.72 -5.58
CA ILE A 116 -11.18 -7.22 -5.85
C ILE A 116 -11.02 -5.77 -5.38
N PRO A 117 -11.90 -4.82 -5.78
CA PRO A 117 -11.76 -3.43 -5.33
C PRO A 117 -11.85 -3.27 -3.81
N LEU A 118 -12.75 -4.01 -3.16
CA LEU A 118 -12.92 -3.95 -1.71
C LEU A 118 -11.68 -4.50 -0.99
N SER A 119 -11.15 -5.63 -1.46
CA SER A 119 -9.94 -6.23 -0.91
C SER A 119 -8.72 -5.31 -1.07
N VAL A 120 -8.53 -4.72 -2.25
CA VAL A 120 -7.47 -3.73 -2.50
C VAL A 120 -7.62 -2.52 -1.58
N CYS A 121 -8.83 -2.00 -1.41
CA CYS A 121 -9.10 -0.85 -0.55
C CYS A 121 -8.77 -1.16 0.92
N ILE A 122 -9.29 -2.25 1.46
CA ILE A 122 -9.05 -2.67 2.86
C ILE A 122 -7.56 -2.88 3.11
N SER A 123 -6.86 -3.54 2.19
CA SER A 123 -5.44 -3.84 2.34
C SER A 123 -4.53 -2.63 2.18
N LEU A 124 -4.89 -1.67 1.34
CA LEU A 124 -4.18 -0.39 1.29
C LEU A 124 -4.42 0.41 2.56
N LEU A 125 -5.67 0.48 3.04
CA LEU A 125 -5.99 1.16 4.30
C LEU A 125 -5.22 0.56 5.48
N GLY A 126 -5.19 -0.78 5.61
CA GLY A 126 -4.42 -1.46 6.65
C GLY A 126 -2.92 -1.15 6.57
N LEU A 127 -2.35 -1.12 5.36
CA LEU A 127 -0.95 -0.76 5.13
C LEU A 127 -0.66 0.69 5.54
N LEU A 128 -1.53 1.62 5.14
CA LEU A 128 -1.41 3.04 5.48
C LEU A 128 -1.53 3.29 6.98
N VAL A 129 -2.50 2.65 7.63
CA VAL A 129 -2.66 2.69 9.09
C VAL A 129 -1.40 2.18 9.76
N THR A 130 -0.88 1.02 9.35
CA THR A 130 0.35 0.44 9.92
C THR A 130 1.55 1.37 9.77
N LEU A 131 1.73 1.97 8.59
CA LEU A 131 2.83 2.90 8.33
C LEU A 131 2.68 4.21 9.11
N SER A 132 1.46 4.72 9.24
CA SER A 132 1.18 5.92 10.04
C SER A 132 1.42 5.68 11.53
N ALA A 133 1.03 4.51 12.05
CA ALA A 133 1.31 4.11 13.43
C ALA A 133 2.82 4.00 13.67
N ALA A 134 3.55 3.35 12.76
CA ALA A 134 5.00 3.27 12.83
C ALA A 134 5.66 4.66 12.81
N ALA A 135 5.20 5.57 11.95
CA ALA A 135 5.69 6.95 11.90
C ALA A 135 5.37 7.75 13.18
N PHE A 136 4.20 7.51 13.79
CA PHE A 136 3.83 8.13 15.07
C PHE A 136 4.73 7.64 16.21
N VAL A 137 4.98 6.33 16.28
CA VAL A 137 5.89 5.72 17.26
C VAL A 137 7.32 6.26 17.09
N GLU A 138 7.83 6.33 15.85
CA GLU A 138 9.13 6.94 15.55
C GLU A 138 9.22 8.39 16.04
N LYS A 139 8.18 9.20 15.82
CA LYS A 139 8.15 10.59 16.27
C LYS A 139 8.16 10.70 17.80
N LYS A 140 7.38 9.86 18.48
CA LYS A 140 7.27 9.87 19.95
C LYS A 140 8.56 9.39 20.63
N PHE A 141 9.18 8.32 20.11
CA PHE A 141 10.46 7.83 20.61
C PHE A 141 11.64 8.74 20.25
N GLY A 142 11.63 9.38 19.08
CA GLY A 142 12.62 10.37 18.67
C GLY A 142 12.58 11.63 19.55
N ALA A 143 11.39 12.10 19.92
CA ALA A 143 11.23 13.17 20.89
C ALA A 143 11.74 12.76 22.28
N LEU A 144 11.44 11.54 22.71
CA LEU A 144 11.89 11.02 24.01
C LEU A 144 13.42 10.90 24.09
N THR A 145 14.09 10.44 23.02
CA THR A 145 15.56 10.36 22.96
C THR A 145 16.21 11.74 22.94
N LEU A 146 15.59 12.73 22.29
CA LEU A 146 16.06 14.12 22.32
C LEU A 146 15.92 14.74 23.72
N PHE A 147 14.84 14.45 24.43
CA PHE A 147 14.65 14.88 25.82
C PHE A 147 15.63 14.20 26.77
N LEU A 148 15.86 12.88 26.63
CA LEU A 148 16.82 12.15 27.45
C LEU A 148 18.26 12.66 27.25
N LYS A 149 18.65 12.93 25.99
CA LYS A 149 19.97 13.46 25.65
C LYS A 149 20.18 14.90 26.15
N ARG A 150 19.11 15.68 26.30
CA ARG A 150 19.15 17.04 26.86
C ARG A 150 19.22 17.03 28.39
N GLY A 151 18.57 16.06 29.05
CA GLY A 151 18.68 15.84 30.50
C GLY A 151 20.09 15.45 30.93
N VAL A 152 20.74 14.53 30.22
CA VAL A 152 22.12 14.09 30.53
C VAL A 152 23.15 15.21 30.35
N LYS A 153 22.93 16.16 29.42
CA LYS A 153 23.83 17.29 29.23
C LYS A 153 23.66 18.39 30.30
N ALA A 154 22.46 18.54 30.86
CA ALA A 154 22.22 19.53 31.91
C ALA A 154 22.78 19.11 33.28
N GLU A 155 22.88 17.80 33.54
CA GLU A 155 23.44 17.28 34.79
C GLU A 155 24.98 17.35 34.83
N SER A 156 25.64 17.28 33.66
CA SER A 156 27.11 17.37 33.55
C SER A 156 27.67 18.78 33.76
N ASP A 157 26.89 19.84 33.50
CA ASP A 157 27.34 21.23 33.63
C ASP A 157 27.08 21.83 35.03
N SER A 158 26.38 21.10 35.92
CA SER A 158 26.12 21.53 37.31
C SER A 158 27.10 20.93 38.33
N ALA A 159 28.09 20.15 37.87
CA ALA A 159 29.05 19.44 38.71
C ALA A 159 30.47 20.04 38.69
N LEU A 160 30.63 21.29 38.25
CA LEU A 160 31.89 22.05 38.28
C LEU A 160 31.77 23.33 39.10
#